data_AF-A0A9W7A537-F1
#
_entry.id   AF-A0A9W7A537-F1
#
_cell.length_a   1.000
_cell.length_b   1.000
_cell.length_c   1.000
_cell.angle_alpha   90.00
_cell.angle_beta   90.00
_cell.angle_gamma   90.00
#
_symmetry.space_group_name_H-M   'P 1'
#
loop_
_entity.id
_entity.type
_entity.pdbx_description
1 polymer ?
#
loop_
_entity_poly.entity_id
_entity_poly.type
_entity_poly.pdbx_seq_one_letter_code
_entity_poly.pdbx_strand_id
1 'polypeptide(L)'
;MVVFSGDLVCSAASCKVVADASHQLIIVSDGLLKCTGSACEIDVDAPTATINGRVEATLIQAKVKIHTDGSLTLQSASDIIAGDIDISSGGDLSLSANGWIKADGLSNPARGGSGKGGTPSCPSGYRGDKDSSGAGGGYGGEGGSTCRKRGTCSAVRGAAYGVSSASWPVSFGSGGGNVKIDNSEQSSTGGTGGGRVKVVVGEKLTLAGKISADGTGGTTKTSCDRRGYSCSTTFRGGGGSGGSILIDTKSLVGTGTVQTNGGSPANGGSAGSGGRIATYLETQGNTAAGSAPTVEATVTAYGGTHSDSSTCGGAAGTIFIRHGTLGVLEIDNNDNSRATTAYTPMPTIYSTAEGADNSATTSTGFKGPLFGTEVKRKARVNFQGTTWSASARPFSSCYFTLSSDSNMKGAKVPLHVHQAALDGDITATSLIDIAGNKIQSGSTEIASWASASSSSAVNMNSASLLQCSGCAVKVDATGSMNLAGDVTSGTVELVASATLTVASSSTTTTSSTSAKLNARMGSGR
;
A
#
# COMPACT_ATOMS: atom_id res chain seq x y z
N MET A 1 -13.02 23.60 31.79
CA MET A 1 -11.83 23.78 30.93
C MET A 1 -10.63 23.21 31.67
N VAL A 2 -9.81 22.40 31.01
CA VAL A 2 -8.56 21.83 31.54
C VAL A 2 -7.41 22.34 30.67
N VAL A 3 -6.34 22.84 31.29
CA VAL A 3 -5.15 23.35 30.60
C VAL A 3 -3.91 22.64 31.14
N PHE A 4 -3.13 22.03 30.26
CA PHE A 4 -1.86 21.37 30.58
C PHE A 4 -0.69 22.23 30.10
N SER A 5 0.07 22.78 31.05
CA SER A 5 1.26 23.63 30.84
C SER A 5 2.53 23.04 31.47
N GLY A 6 2.70 21.72 31.35
CA GLY A 6 3.84 20.98 31.86
C GLY A 6 3.74 19.49 31.54
N ASP A 7 4.60 18.70 32.18
CA ASP A 7 4.77 17.28 31.86
C ASP A 7 3.95 16.39 32.78
N LEU A 8 3.04 15.58 32.20
CA LEU A 8 2.44 14.42 32.84
C LEU A 8 3.05 13.16 32.23
N VAL A 9 3.94 12.51 32.99
CA VAL A 9 4.68 11.33 32.53
C VAL A 9 4.25 10.09 33.31
N CYS A 10 3.86 9.03 32.61
CA CYS A 10 3.70 7.72 33.20
C CYS A 10 4.65 6.68 32.61
N SER A 11 5.40 5.99 33.49
CA SER A 11 6.45 5.05 33.10
C SER A 11 6.19 3.60 33.51
N ALA A 12 5.14 3.35 34.31
CA ALA A 12 4.78 1.98 34.73
C ALA A 12 4.25 1.16 33.55
N ALA A 13 4.52 -0.16 33.56
CA ALA A 13 3.93 -1.08 32.60
C ALA A 13 2.39 -1.04 32.66
N SER A 14 1.73 -1.05 31.50
CA SER A 14 0.27 -0.94 31.37
C SER A 14 -0.32 0.33 32.00
N CYS A 15 0.48 1.38 32.18
CA CYS A 15 -0.06 2.63 32.68
C CYS A 15 -1.06 3.26 31.71
N LYS A 16 -2.11 3.87 32.27
CA LYS A 16 -3.08 4.67 31.54
C LYS A 16 -3.04 6.11 32.02
N VAL A 17 -2.80 7.05 31.10
CA VAL A 17 -2.98 8.49 31.34
C VAL A 17 -4.35 8.87 30.79
N VAL A 18 -5.23 9.43 31.62
CA VAL A 18 -6.57 9.88 31.22
C VAL A 18 -6.66 11.39 31.42
N ALA A 19 -6.98 12.11 30.36
CA ALA A 19 -7.22 13.56 30.39
C ALA A 19 -8.65 13.83 29.90
N ASP A 20 -9.56 13.99 30.85
CA ASP A 20 -10.99 14.26 30.63
C ASP A 20 -11.29 15.73 30.96
N ALA A 21 -11.98 16.43 30.06
CA ALA A 21 -12.43 17.79 30.29
C ALA A 21 -13.90 17.99 29.90
N SER A 22 -14.73 18.47 30.82
CA SER A 22 -16.16 18.70 30.58
C SER A 22 -16.53 19.81 29.58
N HIS A 23 -15.56 20.56 29.03
CA HIS A 23 -15.83 21.70 28.14
C HIS A 23 -14.76 21.83 27.05
N GLN A 24 -13.51 22.03 27.47
CA GLN A 24 -12.39 22.23 26.56
C GLN A 24 -11.11 21.72 27.24
N LEU A 25 -10.26 21.06 26.45
CA LEU A 25 -8.92 20.65 26.83
C LEU A 25 -7.88 21.39 25.99
N ILE A 26 -6.87 21.96 26.64
CA ILE A 26 -5.77 22.65 25.97
C ILE A 26 -4.46 22.06 26.45
N ILE A 27 -3.64 21.56 25.53
CA ILE A 27 -2.23 21.23 25.77
C ILE A 27 -1.43 22.36 25.14
N VAL A 28 -0.88 23.25 25.96
CA VAL A 28 -0.08 24.38 25.46
C VAL A 28 1.27 23.92 24.93
N SER A 29 2.07 24.82 24.34
CA SER A 29 3.30 24.47 23.60
C SER A 29 4.37 23.73 24.42
N ASP A 30 4.42 23.95 25.73
CA ASP A 30 5.31 23.26 26.67
C ASP A 30 4.63 22.09 27.40
N GLY A 31 3.34 21.83 27.12
CA GLY A 31 2.60 20.71 27.66
C GLY A 31 3.01 19.38 27.04
N LEU A 32 3.20 18.35 27.87
CA LEU A 32 3.55 17.01 27.45
C LEU A 32 2.70 15.97 28.20
N LEU A 33 1.93 15.19 27.46
CA LEU A 33 1.37 13.94 27.97
C LEU A 33 2.26 12.80 27.46
N LYS A 34 2.96 12.11 28.35
CA LYS A 34 3.92 11.08 27.96
C LYS A 34 3.68 9.77 28.66
N CYS A 35 3.83 8.71 27.89
CA CYS A 35 3.70 7.35 28.34
C CYS A 35 4.87 6.51 27.80
N THR A 36 5.65 5.92 28.71
CA THR A 36 6.86 5.15 28.34
C THR A 36 6.83 3.70 28.83
N GLY A 37 5.72 3.25 29.42
CA GLY A 37 5.53 1.86 29.87
C GLY A 37 5.11 0.94 28.73
N SER A 38 5.44 -0.36 28.81
CA SER A 38 4.97 -1.33 27.82
C SER A 38 3.44 -1.42 27.83
N ALA A 39 2.81 -1.54 26.66
CA ALA A 39 1.35 -1.62 26.52
C ALA A 39 0.59 -0.44 27.17
N CYS A 40 1.21 0.73 27.21
CA CYS A 40 0.63 1.88 27.87
C CYS A 40 -0.29 2.68 26.93
N GLU A 41 -1.23 3.41 27.52
CA GLU A 41 -2.31 4.11 26.83
C GLU A 41 -2.42 5.56 27.32
N ILE A 42 -2.56 6.51 26.39
CA ILE A 42 -3.02 7.87 26.68
C ILE A 42 -4.43 8.01 26.10
N ASP A 43 -5.36 8.51 26.90
CA ASP A 43 -6.76 8.69 26.57
C ASP A 43 -7.14 10.15 26.83
N VAL A 44 -7.51 10.87 25.78
CA VAL A 44 -7.92 12.28 25.83
C VAL A 44 -9.39 12.36 25.42
N ASP A 45 -10.23 12.90 26.28
CA ASP A 45 -11.67 13.06 26.04
C ASP A 45 -12.11 14.48 26.43
N ALA A 46 -12.73 15.21 25.49
CA ALA A 46 -13.24 16.55 25.75
C ALA A 46 -14.22 17.00 24.67
N PRO A 47 -15.22 17.86 24.95
CA PRO A 47 -16.08 18.40 23.90
C PRO A 47 -15.30 19.16 22.81
N THR A 48 -14.20 19.84 23.17
CA THR A 48 -13.25 20.41 22.20
C THR A 48 -11.82 20.30 22.72
N ALA A 49 -10.84 20.17 21.82
CA ALA A 49 -9.44 20.15 22.22
C ALA A 49 -8.51 20.97 21.32
N THR A 50 -7.51 21.61 21.91
CA THR A 50 -6.42 22.28 21.21
C THR A 50 -5.09 21.76 21.71
N ILE A 51 -4.30 21.18 20.82
CA ILE A 51 -2.96 20.66 21.12
C ILE A 51 -1.93 21.52 20.40
N ASN A 52 -1.10 22.19 21.17
CA ASN A 52 0.10 22.89 20.72
C ASN A 52 1.39 22.24 21.28
N GLY A 53 1.26 21.39 22.30
CA GLY A 53 2.33 20.59 22.87
C GLY A 53 2.37 19.16 22.31
N ARG A 54 2.81 18.19 23.12
CA ARG A 54 3.03 16.81 22.65
C ARG A 54 2.23 15.76 23.43
N VAL A 55 1.79 14.74 22.72
CA VAL A 55 1.16 13.52 23.25
C VAL A 55 1.94 12.31 22.73
N GLU A 56 2.70 11.67 23.61
CA GLU A 56 3.73 10.69 23.24
C GLU A 56 3.56 9.35 23.98
N ALA A 57 3.30 8.28 23.23
CA ALA A 57 3.39 6.90 23.67
C ALA A 57 4.43 6.15 22.80
N THR A 58 5.72 6.30 23.12
CA THR A 58 6.82 5.97 22.19
C THR A 58 7.26 4.50 22.19
N LEU A 59 6.59 3.62 22.94
CA LEU A 59 6.89 2.20 22.88
C LEU A 59 6.13 1.50 21.75
N ILE A 60 6.67 0.35 21.35
CA ILE A 60 6.09 -0.51 20.32
C ILE A 60 4.62 -0.78 20.65
N GLN A 61 3.74 -0.44 19.70
CA GLN A 61 2.29 -0.66 19.78
C GLN A 61 1.59 0.02 20.97
N ALA A 62 2.25 0.98 21.64
CA ALA A 62 1.58 1.80 22.66
C ALA A 62 0.50 2.67 22.03
N LYS A 63 -0.53 3.01 22.80
CA LYS A 63 -1.78 3.56 22.27
C LYS A 63 -2.00 5.01 22.66
N VAL A 64 -2.47 5.81 21.72
CA VAL A 64 -3.05 7.13 21.97
C VAL A 64 -4.46 7.15 21.41
N LYS A 65 -5.43 7.49 22.25
CA LYS A 65 -6.82 7.75 21.89
C LYS A 65 -7.13 9.22 22.13
N ILE A 66 -7.75 9.87 21.16
CA ILE A 66 -8.27 11.23 21.30
C ILE A 66 -9.70 11.22 20.81
N HIS A 67 -10.62 11.60 21.68
CA HIS A 67 -12.03 11.80 21.37
C HIS A 67 -12.42 13.25 21.63
N THR A 68 -13.08 13.87 20.65
CA THR A 68 -13.76 15.14 20.85
C THR A 68 -15.17 15.12 20.26
N ASP A 69 -16.17 15.63 20.99
CA ASP A 69 -17.54 15.78 20.45
C ASP A 69 -17.61 16.85 19.35
N GLY A 70 -16.85 17.93 19.53
CA GLY A 70 -16.71 19.05 18.63
C GLY A 70 -15.34 19.01 17.93
N SER A 71 -14.72 20.18 17.78
CA SER A 71 -13.47 20.33 17.02
C SER A 71 -12.21 19.95 17.79
N LEU A 72 -11.26 19.39 17.04
CA LEU A 72 -9.87 19.16 17.45
C LEU A 72 -8.92 20.01 16.60
N THR A 73 -8.07 20.80 17.27
CA THR A 73 -7.05 21.63 16.61
C THR A 73 -5.65 21.21 17.04
N LEU A 74 -4.84 20.84 16.06
CA LEU A 74 -3.43 20.49 16.19
C LEU A 74 -2.60 21.62 15.56
N GLN A 75 -1.85 22.35 16.38
CA GLN A 75 -1.09 23.53 15.96
C GLN A 75 0.29 23.16 15.37
N SER A 76 1.06 24.15 14.91
CA SER A 76 2.26 23.95 14.09
C SER A 76 3.44 23.26 14.78
N ALA A 77 3.35 22.98 16.08
CA ALA A 77 4.36 22.23 16.84
C ALA A 77 3.76 21.04 17.60
N SER A 78 2.52 20.68 17.28
CA SER A 78 1.85 19.58 17.97
C SER A 78 2.32 18.24 17.46
N ASP A 79 2.73 17.35 18.36
CA ASP A 79 3.11 15.98 18.03
C ASP A 79 2.20 14.99 18.73
N ILE A 80 1.53 14.13 17.96
CA ILE A 80 0.88 12.92 18.45
C ILE A 80 1.71 11.74 17.98
N ILE A 81 2.35 11.03 18.91
CA ILE A 81 3.30 9.96 18.60
C ILE A 81 2.87 8.68 19.31
N ALA A 82 2.50 7.64 18.57
CA ALA A 82 2.19 6.32 19.15
C ALA A 82 2.27 5.20 18.12
N GLY A 83 2.37 3.95 18.57
CA GLY A 83 2.28 2.78 17.70
C GLY A 83 0.86 2.55 17.17
N ASP A 84 -0.15 2.84 17.98
CA ASP A 84 -1.57 2.73 17.67
C ASP A 84 -2.28 4.05 18.01
N ILE A 85 -2.63 4.83 16.99
CA ILE A 85 -3.29 6.13 17.14
C ILE A 85 -4.75 6.01 16.68
N ASP A 86 -5.69 6.40 17.54
CA ASP A 86 -7.12 6.42 17.26
C ASP A 86 -7.68 7.80 17.61
N ILE A 87 -8.02 8.59 16.59
CA ILE A 87 -8.52 9.96 16.74
C ILE A 87 -9.94 10.00 16.20
N SER A 88 -10.86 10.52 17.00
CA SER A 88 -12.25 10.78 16.62
C SER A 88 -12.64 12.20 17.02
N SER A 89 -13.12 12.98 16.06
CA SER A 89 -13.61 14.34 16.24
C SER A 89 -15.01 14.43 15.65
N GLY A 90 -16.03 14.78 16.43
CA GLY A 90 -17.39 14.95 15.91
C GLY A 90 -17.54 16.22 15.07
N GLY A 91 -16.70 17.24 15.28
CA GLY A 91 -16.60 18.43 14.44
C GLY A 91 -15.38 18.42 13.51
N ASP A 92 -14.88 19.61 13.16
CA ASP A 92 -13.67 19.78 12.33
C ASP A 92 -12.39 19.30 13.02
N LEU A 93 -11.48 18.70 12.25
CA LEU A 93 -10.10 18.45 12.63
C LEU A 93 -9.16 19.33 11.79
N SER A 94 -8.33 20.13 12.45
CA SER A 94 -7.31 20.94 11.79
C SER A 94 -5.91 20.49 12.22
N LEU A 95 -5.08 20.06 11.27
CA LEU A 95 -3.67 19.77 11.47
C LEU A 95 -2.82 20.79 10.74
N SER A 96 -2.27 21.74 11.50
CA SER A 96 -1.48 22.86 10.98
C SER A 96 -0.15 22.40 10.39
N ALA A 97 0.44 23.23 9.53
CA ALA A 97 1.77 22.98 8.98
C ALA A 97 2.79 22.75 10.10
N ASN A 98 3.70 21.79 9.91
CA ASN A 98 4.67 21.33 10.92
C ASN A 98 4.08 20.59 12.15
N GLY A 99 2.77 20.37 12.23
CA GLY A 99 2.17 19.42 13.19
C GLY A 99 2.21 17.98 12.66
N TRP A 100 2.32 17.00 13.56
CA TRP A 100 2.52 15.59 13.23
C TRP A 100 1.55 14.66 13.97
N ILE A 101 0.97 13.72 13.22
CA ILE A 101 0.38 12.48 13.74
C ILE A 101 1.27 11.34 13.24
N LYS A 102 2.05 10.73 14.14
CA LYS A 102 3.19 9.90 13.76
C LYS A 102 3.17 8.54 14.46
N ALA A 103 3.11 7.50 13.65
CA ALA A 103 3.25 6.11 14.04
C ALA A 103 4.49 5.42 13.44
N ASP A 104 5.46 6.22 12.95
CA ASP A 104 6.64 5.71 12.24
C ASP A 104 7.49 4.80 13.13
N GLY A 105 7.75 3.58 12.68
CA GLY A 105 8.63 2.63 13.36
C GLY A 105 8.15 2.16 14.73
N LEU A 106 6.91 2.47 15.14
CA LEU A 106 6.38 2.17 16.46
C LEU A 106 5.51 0.92 16.48
N SER A 107 5.76 -0.05 15.58
CA SER A 107 5.11 -1.36 15.63
C SER A 107 6.12 -2.50 15.76
N ASN A 108 6.04 -3.53 14.94
CA ASN A 108 6.82 -4.75 15.10
C ASN A 108 8.33 -4.47 15.02
N PRO A 109 9.13 -4.98 15.98
CA PRO A 109 10.57 -4.80 15.97
C PRO A 109 11.23 -5.64 14.86
N ALA A 110 12.56 -5.56 14.76
CA ALA A 110 13.35 -6.43 13.88
C ALA A 110 12.89 -7.89 13.97
N ARG A 111 12.64 -8.52 12.82
CA ARG A 111 12.10 -9.89 12.69
C ARG A 111 10.75 -10.14 13.40
N GLY A 112 9.99 -9.10 13.70
CA GLY A 112 8.62 -9.16 14.22
C GLY A 112 7.57 -8.97 13.12
N GLY A 113 6.37 -9.49 13.35
CA GLY A 113 5.23 -9.38 12.44
C GLY A 113 5.15 -10.49 11.38
N SER A 114 4.00 -10.55 10.70
CA SER A 114 3.66 -11.61 9.74
C SER A 114 4.49 -11.53 8.45
N GLY A 115 4.87 -10.33 8.04
CA GLY A 115 5.70 -10.07 6.86
C GLY A 115 7.17 -9.82 7.21
N LYS A 116 7.64 -10.29 8.38
CA LYS A 116 9.01 -10.04 8.85
C LYS A 116 10.06 -10.36 7.79
N GLY A 117 11.08 -9.51 7.68
CA GLY A 117 12.21 -9.79 6.80
C GLY A 117 12.91 -11.09 7.21
N GLY A 118 13.10 -12.00 6.24
CA GLY A 118 13.80 -13.26 6.47
C GLY A 118 15.27 -13.06 6.85
N THR A 119 15.84 -14.05 7.56
CA THR A 119 17.28 -14.17 7.77
C THR A 119 17.84 -15.16 6.73
N PRO A 120 18.79 -14.75 5.87
CA PRO A 120 19.45 -15.63 4.92
C PRO A 120 20.08 -16.88 5.57
N SER A 121 19.90 -18.04 4.94
CA SER A 121 20.63 -19.26 5.26
C SER A 121 21.95 -19.29 4.48
N CYS A 122 23.06 -19.60 5.16
CA CYS A 122 24.40 -19.64 4.55
C CYS A 122 25.01 -21.03 4.82
N PRO A 123 24.59 -22.07 4.06
CA PRO A 123 24.78 -23.48 4.42
C PRO A 123 26.22 -24.00 4.32
N SER A 124 27.12 -23.34 3.57
CA SER A 124 28.51 -23.74 3.45
C SER A 124 29.41 -22.57 3.05
N GLY A 125 30.71 -22.65 3.39
CA GLY A 125 31.72 -21.62 3.12
C GLY A 125 32.72 -21.43 4.25
N TYR A 126 33.84 -20.75 3.99
CA TYR A 126 34.74 -20.30 5.05
C TYR A 126 34.00 -19.27 5.94
N ARG A 127 34.46 -19.06 7.18
CA ARG A 127 33.81 -18.15 8.15
C ARG A 127 33.51 -16.74 7.59
N GLY A 128 34.39 -16.21 6.73
CA GLY A 128 34.21 -14.90 6.08
C GLY A 128 33.21 -14.86 4.91
N ASP A 129 32.70 -16.01 4.44
CA ASP A 129 31.78 -16.14 3.30
C ASP A 129 30.31 -16.27 3.73
N LYS A 130 30.01 -16.06 5.02
CA LYS A 130 28.68 -16.27 5.62
C LYS A 130 28.05 -14.98 6.11
N ASP A 131 28.44 -13.86 5.51
CA ASP A 131 27.93 -12.55 5.84
C ASP A 131 26.79 -12.17 4.89
N SER A 132 25.72 -11.62 5.44
CA SER A 132 24.58 -11.14 4.65
C SER A 132 23.83 -10.02 5.33
N SER A 133 23.34 -9.09 4.52
CA SER A 133 22.37 -8.10 4.96
C SER A 133 21.02 -8.74 5.22
N GLY A 134 20.18 -8.03 5.98
CA GLY A 134 18.80 -8.41 6.23
C GLY A 134 17.88 -8.10 5.04
N ALA A 135 16.84 -8.90 4.89
CA ALA A 135 15.74 -8.65 3.97
C ALA A 135 14.77 -7.58 4.49
N GLY A 136 14.06 -6.89 3.60
CA GLY A 136 13.03 -5.93 3.98
C GLY A 136 11.80 -6.61 4.57
N GLY A 137 11.12 -5.94 5.49
CA GLY A 137 9.78 -6.33 5.95
C GLY A 137 8.73 -6.08 4.87
N GLY A 138 7.70 -6.93 4.83
CA GLY A 138 6.53 -6.80 3.98
C GLY A 138 5.29 -6.38 4.78
N TYR A 139 4.38 -5.64 4.15
CA TYR A 139 2.99 -5.32 4.50
C TYR A 139 2.47 -4.51 3.32
N GLY A 140 1.25 -4.71 2.80
CA GLY A 140 0.84 -4.02 1.57
C GLY A 140 1.45 -4.66 0.32
N GLY A 141 2.78 -4.67 0.24
CA GLY A 141 3.58 -5.39 -0.73
C GLY A 141 4.70 -6.24 -0.11
N GLU A 142 5.49 -6.89 -0.95
CA GLU A 142 6.68 -7.65 -0.52
C GLU A 142 7.84 -6.73 -0.14
N GLY A 143 8.58 -7.08 0.90
CA GLY A 143 9.83 -6.42 1.22
C GLY A 143 10.92 -6.72 0.19
N GLY A 144 11.95 -5.86 0.15
CA GLY A 144 13.11 -6.03 -0.70
C GLY A 144 13.86 -7.32 -0.40
N SER A 145 14.31 -7.99 -1.47
CA SER A 145 15.08 -9.22 -1.36
C SER A 145 16.48 -8.93 -0.84
N THR A 146 17.01 -9.87 -0.05
CA THR A 146 18.43 -9.87 0.35
C THR A 146 19.30 -9.78 -0.90
N CYS A 147 20.01 -8.67 -1.02
CA CYS A 147 20.78 -8.35 -2.21
C CYS A 147 22.30 -8.25 -1.95
N ARG A 148 22.71 -7.84 -0.74
CA ARG A 148 24.13 -7.80 -0.34
C ARG A 148 24.47 -9.00 0.54
N LYS A 149 25.26 -9.91 -0.01
CA LYS A 149 25.65 -11.18 0.63
C LYS A 149 27.01 -11.66 0.12
N ARG A 150 27.72 -12.42 0.95
CA ARG A 150 28.93 -13.18 0.56
C ARG A 150 28.59 -14.67 0.43
N GLY A 151 29.45 -15.38 -0.30
CA GLY A 151 29.31 -16.83 -0.50
C GLY A 151 27.97 -17.24 -1.11
N THR A 152 27.44 -18.37 -0.66
CA THR A 152 26.23 -19.02 -1.19
C THR A 152 24.97 -18.73 -0.38
N CYS A 153 24.94 -17.63 0.39
CA CYS A 153 23.77 -17.28 1.20
C CYS A 153 22.49 -17.18 0.35
N SER A 154 21.37 -17.68 0.86
CA SER A 154 20.08 -17.65 0.16
C SER A 154 19.53 -16.22 0.04
N ALA A 155 18.77 -15.95 -1.03
CA ALA A 155 18.00 -14.73 -1.13
C ALA A 155 16.65 -14.95 -0.43
N VAL A 156 16.32 -14.08 0.53
CA VAL A 156 15.04 -14.09 1.25
C VAL A 156 14.43 -12.69 1.24
N ARG A 157 13.11 -12.60 1.47
CA ARG A 157 12.33 -11.36 1.52
C ARG A 157 11.23 -11.45 2.58
N GLY A 158 10.73 -10.31 3.04
CA GLY A 158 9.48 -10.26 3.81
C GLY A 158 8.28 -10.47 2.90
N ALA A 159 7.44 -11.45 3.24
CA ALA A 159 6.21 -11.72 2.49
C ALA A 159 5.20 -10.58 2.68
N ALA A 160 4.43 -10.30 1.62
CA ALA A 160 3.29 -9.41 1.72
C ALA A 160 2.16 -10.06 2.54
N TYR A 161 1.36 -9.24 3.22
CA TYR A 161 0.11 -9.66 3.87
C TYR A 161 -0.93 -8.54 3.88
N GLY A 162 -2.10 -8.83 4.46
CA GLY A 162 -3.23 -7.89 4.52
C GLY A 162 -3.88 -7.66 3.17
N VAL A 163 -3.86 -8.65 2.28
CA VAL A 163 -4.39 -8.56 0.89
C VAL A 163 -5.85 -8.12 0.83
N SER A 164 -6.64 -8.44 1.86
CA SER A 164 -8.05 -8.07 2.01
C SER A 164 -8.30 -6.75 2.75
N SER A 165 -7.25 -6.02 3.12
CA SER A 165 -7.35 -4.82 3.96
C SER A 165 -7.06 -3.52 3.21
N ALA A 166 -6.97 -3.53 1.87
CA ALA A 166 -6.67 -2.31 1.11
C ALA A 166 -7.72 -1.21 1.32
N SER A 167 -9.01 -1.56 1.38
CA SER A 167 -10.07 -0.60 1.65
C SER A 167 -10.24 -0.30 3.14
N TRP A 168 -9.71 -1.13 4.04
CA TRP A 168 -9.83 -0.91 5.49
C TRP A 168 -8.57 -1.41 6.22
N PRO A 169 -7.46 -0.65 6.14
CA PRO A 169 -6.18 -1.07 6.67
C PRO A 169 -6.13 -0.87 8.18
N VAL A 170 -5.95 -1.97 8.91
CA VAL A 170 -5.90 -2.00 10.39
C VAL A 170 -4.76 -2.85 10.92
N SER A 171 -3.78 -3.17 10.08
CA SER A 171 -2.65 -4.01 10.46
C SER A 171 -1.40 -3.17 10.70
N PHE A 172 -0.63 -3.53 11.72
CA PHE A 172 0.72 -3.00 11.89
C PHE A 172 1.62 -3.41 10.74
N GLY A 173 2.63 -2.62 10.42
CA GLY A 173 3.77 -3.01 9.58
C GLY A 173 4.64 -4.07 10.26
N SER A 174 5.53 -4.71 9.51
CA SER A 174 6.47 -5.74 10.00
C SER A 174 7.91 -5.24 10.01
N GLY A 175 8.72 -5.78 10.92
CA GLY A 175 10.14 -5.43 10.99
C GLY A 175 10.97 -6.10 9.90
N GLY A 176 12.10 -5.47 9.56
CA GLY A 176 13.10 -6.00 8.65
C GLY A 176 13.91 -7.14 9.27
N GLY A 177 14.64 -7.86 8.41
CA GLY A 177 15.54 -8.93 8.77
C GLY A 177 16.84 -8.43 9.39
N ASN A 178 17.47 -9.27 10.19
CA ASN A 178 18.74 -8.95 10.83
C ASN A 178 19.93 -9.21 9.90
N VAL A 179 21.03 -8.50 10.15
CA VAL A 179 22.35 -8.81 9.58
C VAL A 179 22.81 -10.17 10.08
N LYS A 180 23.56 -10.87 9.23
CA LYS A 180 24.29 -12.08 9.57
C LYS A 180 25.78 -11.86 9.34
N ILE A 181 26.61 -12.16 10.34
CA ILE A 181 28.09 -12.09 10.26
C ILE A 181 28.66 -13.41 10.77
N ASP A 182 29.52 -14.07 9.99
CA ASP A 182 30.05 -15.42 10.27
C ASP A 182 28.95 -16.39 10.74
N ASN A 183 27.84 -16.43 9.98
CA ASN A 183 26.65 -17.23 10.30
C ASN A 183 25.93 -16.90 11.62
N SER A 184 26.34 -15.85 12.33
CA SER A 184 25.71 -15.35 13.56
C SER A 184 24.78 -14.18 13.26
N GLU A 185 23.52 -14.31 13.68
CA GLU A 185 22.52 -13.26 13.54
C GLU A 185 22.82 -12.11 14.51
N GLN A 186 22.97 -10.91 13.97
CA GLN A 186 23.14 -9.69 14.76
C GLN A 186 21.75 -9.16 15.11
N SER A 187 21.25 -9.54 16.28
CA SER A 187 19.92 -9.14 16.77
C SER A 187 19.72 -7.62 16.72
N SER A 188 18.46 -7.20 16.63
CA SER A 188 18.00 -5.80 16.60
C SER A 188 18.64 -4.91 15.52
N THR A 189 19.12 -5.51 14.44
CA THR A 189 19.67 -4.75 13.31
C THR A 189 18.61 -4.43 12.26
N GLY A 190 17.55 -5.23 12.14
CA GLY A 190 16.41 -4.90 11.28
C GLY A 190 15.68 -3.64 11.73
N GLY A 191 15.17 -2.87 10.76
CA GLY A 191 14.28 -1.75 11.01
C GLY A 191 12.94 -2.21 11.56
N THR A 192 12.25 -1.34 12.28
CA THR A 192 10.92 -1.56 12.84
C THR A 192 9.83 -1.21 11.82
N GLY A 193 8.69 -1.89 11.90
CA GLY A 193 7.51 -1.61 11.07
C GLY A 193 6.77 -0.34 11.50
N GLY A 194 6.02 0.25 10.57
CA GLY A 194 5.11 1.36 10.85
C GLY A 194 3.89 0.95 11.66
N GLY A 195 3.36 1.89 12.44
CA GLY A 195 2.19 1.72 13.31
C GLY A 195 0.86 1.73 12.59
N ARG A 196 -0.20 2.10 13.32
CA ARG A 196 -1.53 2.30 12.77
C ARG A 196 -2.06 3.65 13.19
N VAL A 197 -2.72 4.32 12.26
CA VAL A 197 -3.42 5.57 12.52
C VAL A 197 -4.85 5.44 11.99
N LYS A 198 -5.83 5.66 12.86
CA LYS A 198 -7.23 5.84 12.50
C LYS A 198 -7.64 7.27 12.83
N VAL A 199 -8.19 7.99 11.88
CA VAL A 199 -8.70 9.34 12.04
C VAL A 199 -10.13 9.39 11.51
N VAL A 200 -11.09 9.65 12.39
CA VAL A 200 -12.52 9.82 12.05
C VAL A 200 -12.92 11.26 12.38
N VAL A 201 -13.47 11.98 11.41
CA VAL A 201 -13.82 13.40 11.53
C VAL A 201 -15.23 13.60 11.02
N GLY A 202 -16.15 14.03 11.90
CA GLY A 202 -17.56 14.18 11.57
C GLY A 202 -17.85 15.29 10.56
N GLU A 203 -16.95 16.26 10.41
CA GLU A 203 -17.05 17.33 9.41
C GLU A 203 -15.82 17.36 8.49
N LYS A 204 -14.96 18.37 8.58
CA LYS A 204 -13.84 18.59 7.65
C LYS A 204 -12.48 18.31 8.31
N LEU A 205 -11.63 17.56 7.61
CA LEU A 205 -10.21 17.44 7.90
C LEU A 205 -9.41 18.47 7.07
N THR A 206 -8.86 19.49 7.74
CA THR A 206 -7.90 20.43 7.15
C THR A 206 -6.48 19.96 7.44
N LEU A 207 -5.79 19.45 6.42
CA LEU A 207 -4.46 18.85 6.55
C LEU A 207 -3.40 19.73 5.88
N ALA A 208 -2.64 20.47 6.71
CA ALA A 208 -1.42 21.18 6.30
C ALA A 208 -0.15 20.51 6.85
N GLY A 209 -0.26 19.76 7.95
CA GLY A 209 0.82 18.97 8.55
C GLY A 209 0.97 17.57 7.94
N LYS A 210 1.43 16.62 8.76
CA LYS A 210 1.77 15.26 8.32
C LYS A 210 1.12 14.18 9.17
N ILE A 211 0.53 13.17 8.51
CA ILE A 211 0.07 11.92 9.11
C ILE A 211 0.95 10.79 8.55
N SER A 212 1.66 10.05 9.40
CA SER A 212 2.56 9.00 8.92
C SER A 212 2.58 7.73 9.76
N ALA A 213 2.82 6.61 9.09
CA ALA A 213 3.10 5.31 9.70
C ALA A 213 4.18 4.59 8.89
N ASP A 214 5.34 5.23 8.71
CA ASP A 214 6.45 4.68 7.92
C ASP A 214 7.19 3.56 8.66
N GLY A 215 7.81 2.66 7.90
CA GLY A 215 8.83 1.75 8.44
C GLY A 215 10.18 2.45 8.61
N THR A 216 11.01 1.95 9.54
CA THR A 216 12.37 2.50 9.72
C THR A 216 13.42 1.69 8.95
N GLY A 217 14.53 2.32 8.59
CA GLY A 217 15.67 1.63 8.00
C GLY A 217 16.41 0.76 9.04
N GLY A 218 16.96 -0.37 8.60
CA GLY A 218 17.82 -1.19 9.46
C GLY A 218 19.17 -0.54 9.76
N THR A 219 19.79 -0.96 10.86
CA THR A 219 21.06 -0.45 11.36
C THR A 219 22.27 -1.18 10.75
N THR A 220 23.44 -0.59 10.99
CA THR A 220 24.72 -1.01 10.39
C THR A 220 25.49 -1.95 11.29
N LYS A 221 26.07 -2.99 10.68
CA LYS A 221 27.12 -3.81 11.30
C LYS A 221 28.26 -4.02 10.31
N THR A 222 29.47 -3.75 10.75
CA THR A 222 30.67 -3.97 9.94
C THR A 222 31.17 -5.38 10.19
N SER A 223 31.42 -6.15 9.13
CA SER A 223 32.19 -7.38 9.25
C SER A 223 33.66 -7.09 8.97
N CYS A 224 34.53 -7.71 9.78
CA CYS A 224 35.98 -7.65 9.59
C CYS A 224 36.47 -8.97 9.00
N ASP A 225 37.55 -8.90 8.24
CA ASP A 225 38.27 -10.11 7.85
C ASP A 225 38.83 -10.85 9.08
N ARG A 226 39.25 -12.10 8.86
CA ARG A 226 39.60 -13.06 9.90
C ARG A 226 40.78 -12.64 10.79
N ARG A 227 41.53 -11.60 10.42
CA ARG A 227 42.70 -11.12 11.15
C ARG A 227 42.46 -9.78 11.84
N GLY A 228 41.26 -9.20 11.69
CA GLY A 228 40.95 -7.86 12.18
C GLY A 228 41.71 -6.75 11.44
N TYR A 229 42.40 -7.07 10.34
CA TYR A 229 43.25 -6.11 9.63
C TYR A 229 42.49 -5.34 8.54
N SER A 230 41.33 -5.84 8.08
CA SER A 230 40.49 -5.13 7.10
C SER A 230 39.00 -5.27 7.42
N CYS A 231 38.38 -4.17 7.85
CA CYS A 231 36.95 -4.04 8.10
C CYS A 231 36.32 -3.16 7.01
N SER A 232 36.29 -3.63 5.75
CA SER A 232 35.80 -2.80 4.64
C SER A 232 34.38 -3.14 4.17
N THR A 233 33.80 -4.26 4.60
CA THR A 233 32.43 -4.65 4.20
C THR A 233 31.40 -4.41 5.27
N THR A 234 30.57 -3.41 5.02
CA THR A 234 29.43 -3.06 5.82
C THR A 234 28.19 -3.86 5.40
N PHE A 235 27.52 -4.50 6.34
CA PHE A 235 26.22 -5.15 6.18
C PHE A 235 25.17 -4.43 7.02
N ARG A 236 23.91 -4.49 6.60
CA ARG A 236 22.82 -3.77 7.27
C ARG A 236 21.57 -4.59 7.39
N GLY A 237 20.83 -4.34 8.47
CA GLY A 237 19.51 -4.93 8.61
C GLY A 237 18.60 -4.41 7.50
N GLY A 238 17.57 -5.18 7.19
CA GLY A 238 16.56 -4.71 6.25
C GLY A 238 15.68 -3.63 6.87
N GLY A 239 15.06 -2.79 6.06
CA GLY A 239 14.05 -1.84 6.52
C GLY A 239 12.75 -2.52 6.91
N GLY A 240 12.03 -1.98 7.89
CA GLY A 240 10.66 -2.39 8.20
C GLY A 240 9.66 -1.89 7.15
N SER A 241 8.52 -2.55 7.01
CA SER A 241 7.45 -2.09 6.12
C SER A 241 6.67 -0.93 6.72
N GLY A 242 6.01 -0.15 5.86
CA GLY A 242 5.01 0.82 6.28
C GLY A 242 3.85 0.15 7.05
N GLY A 243 3.05 0.97 7.73
CA GLY A 243 1.91 0.58 8.53
C GLY A 243 0.56 0.85 7.84
N SER A 244 -0.48 1.07 8.65
CA SER A 244 -1.84 1.38 8.17
C SER A 244 -2.24 2.81 8.50
N ILE A 245 -2.86 3.51 7.56
CA ILE A 245 -3.60 4.75 7.84
C ILE A 245 -5.03 4.62 7.30
N LEU A 246 -6.01 4.86 8.15
CA LEU A 246 -7.42 4.94 7.80
C LEU A 246 -7.93 6.35 8.16
N ILE A 247 -8.41 7.09 7.18
CA ILE A 247 -9.03 8.40 7.33
C ILE A 247 -10.49 8.30 6.89
N ASP A 248 -11.40 8.79 7.72
CA ASP A 248 -12.84 8.87 7.43
C ASP A 248 -13.34 10.27 7.78
N THR A 249 -13.80 11.03 6.79
CA THR A 249 -14.21 12.41 6.94
C THR A 249 -15.19 12.84 5.86
N LYS A 250 -15.97 13.91 6.04
CA LYS A 250 -16.82 14.42 4.95
C LYS A 250 -16.01 15.03 3.82
N SER A 251 -14.95 15.77 4.17
CA SER A 251 -14.05 16.41 3.21
C SER A 251 -12.63 16.50 3.76
N LEU A 252 -11.65 16.26 2.89
CA LEU A 252 -10.23 16.42 3.15
C LEU A 252 -9.71 17.55 2.27
N VAL A 253 -9.20 18.61 2.89
CA VAL A 253 -8.64 19.79 2.20
C VAL A 253 -7.24 20.09 2.69
N GLY A 254 -6.45 20.78 1.86
CA GLY A 254 -5.09 21.18 2.20
C GLY A 254 -4.02 20.28 1.60
N THR A 255 -2.79 20.81 1.59
CA THR A 255 -1.66 20.26 0.83
C THR A 255 -0.68 19.47 1.70
N GLY A 256 -1.10 19.04 2.89
CA GLY A 256 -0.27 18.24 3.79
C GLY A 256 -0.01 16.83 3.26
N THR A 257 0.57 15.96 4.09
CA THR A 257 1.05 14.64 3.67
C THR A 257 0.44 13.51 4.49
N VAL A 258 0.02 12.44 3.81
CA VAL A 258 -0.37 11.16 4.41
C VAL A 258 0.53 10.06 3.86
N GLN A 259 1.29 9.36 4.72
CA GLN A 259 2.27 8.38 4.21
C GLN A 259 2.47 7.11 5.04
N THR A 260 2.71 6.00 4.33
CA THR A 260 3.06 4.68 4.88
C THR A 260 4.23 4.07 4.12
N ASN A 261 5.32 4.80 3.97
CA ASN A 261 6.45 4.37 3.16
C ASN A 261 7.28 3.28 3.85
N GLY A 262 7.89 2.42 3.05
CA GLY A 262 8.81 1.39 3.53
C GLY A 262 10.15 1.98 3.99
N GLY A 263 10.71 1.39 5.04
CA GLY A 263 12.01 1.79 5.58
C GLY A 263 13.14 1.59 4.59
N SER A 264 13.96 2.63 4.40
CA SER A 264 15.10 2.63 3.48
C SER A 264 16.42 2.56 4.27
N PRO A 265 17.08 1.39 4.37
CA PRO A 265 18.41 1.32 4.95
C PRO A 265 19.44 1.96 4.01
N ALA A 266 20.35 2.77 4.56
CA ALA A 266 21.53 3.23 3.80
C ALA A 266 22.43 2.04 3.39
N ASN A 267 23.38 2.20 2.46
CA ASN A 267 24.57 1.34 2.20
C ASN A 267 24.49 -0.18 2.53
N GLY A 268 23.59 -0.94 1.89
CA GLY A 268 23.67 -2.40 1.73
C GLY A 268 22.52 -3.22 2.30
N GLY A 269 21.54 -2.62 3.01
CA GLY A 269 20.35 -3.32 3.50
C GLY A 269 19.26 -3.42 2.43
N SER A 270 18.33 -4.36 2.57
CA SER A 270 17.15 -4.45 1.69
C SER A 270 16.01 -3.62 2.27
N ALA A 271 15.28 -2.87 1.44
CA ALA A 271 14.27 -1.92 1.90
C ALA A 271 12.93 -2.59 2.21
N GLY A 272 12.16 -2.02 3.15
CA GLY A 272 10.80 -2.49 3.45
C GLY A 272 9.80 -2.10 2.36
N SER A 273 8.65 -2.77 2.31
CA SER A 273 7.53 -2.39 1.42
C SER A 273 6.77 -1.17 1.94
N GLY A 274 6.06 -0.48 1.05
CA GLY A 274 5.05 0.50 1.44
C GLY A 274 3.82 -0.17 2.06
N GLY A 275 3.11 0.53 2.94
CA GLY A 275 1.99 0.04 3.73
C GLY A 275 0.64 0.21 3.03
N ARG A 276 -0.41 0.54 3.79
CA ARG A 276 -1.75 0.72 3.22
C ARG A 276 -2.41 1.98 3.75
N ILE A 277 -3.02 2.74 2.86
CA ILE A 277 -3.78 3.95 3.18
C ILE A 277 -5.19 3.77 2.63
N ALA A 278 -6.20 4.07 3.43
CA ALA A 278 -7.58 4.23 2.97
C ALA A 278 -8.12 5.59 3.43
N THR A 279 -8.75 6.31 2.51
CA THR A 279 -9.42 7.59 2.78
C THR A 279 -10.87 7.50 2.32
N TYR A 280 -11.80 7.78 3.21
CA TYR A 280 -13.23 7.83 2.97
C TYR A 280 -13.69 9.28 3.06
N LEU A 281 -14.30 9.77 1.97
CA LEU A 281 -14.80 11.13 1.80
C LEU A 281 -16.29 11.05 1.48
N GLU A 282 -17.15 11.65 2.30
CA GLU A 282 -18.61 11.63 2.02
C GLU A 282 -18.96 12.48 0.79
N THR A 283 -18.29 13.62 0.61
CA THR A 283 -18.59 14.54 -0.49
C THR A 283 -18.02 13.99 -1.80
N GLN A 284 -18.87 13.85 -2.83
CA GLN A 284 -18.39 13.62 -4.19
C GLN A 284 -17.57 14.85 -4.59
N GLY A 285 -16.26 14.68 -4.74
CA GLY A 285 -15.43 15.70 -5.40
C GLY A 285 -16.02 15.97 -6.78
N ASN A 286 -15.92 17.20 -7.26
CA ASN A 286 -16.45 17.64 -8.55
C ASN A 286 -15.94 16.71 -9.66
N THR A 287 -16.77 15.75 -10.12
CA THR A 287 -16.40 14.81 -11.17
C THR A 287 -16.72 15.45 -12.52
N ALA A 288 -15.69 15.88 -13.25
CA ALA A 288 -15.83 15.92 -14.69
C ALA A 288 -16.08 14.48 -15.17
N ALA A 289 -17.06 14.27 -16.06
CA ALA A 289 -17.32 12.95 -16.64
C ALA A 289 -16.01 12.34 -17.17
N GLY A 290 -15.68 11.13 -16.73
CA GLY A 290 -14.45 10.42 -17.10
C GLY A 290 -13.22 10.63 -16.20
N SER A 291 -13.24 11.47 -15.16
CA SER A 291 -12.08 11.69 -14.28
C SER A 291 -12.30 11.16 -12.87
N ALA A 292 -11.33 10.39 -12.35
CA ALA A 292 -11.34 9.92 -10.98
C ALA A 292 -11.25 11.11 -10.00
N PRO A 293 -12.02 11.10 -8.91
CA PRO A 293 -11.91 12.15 -7.89
C PRO A 293 -10.54 12.07 -7.19
N THR A 294 -9.96 13.24 -6.89
CA THR A 294 -8.62 13.39 -6.32
C THR A 294 -8.67 14.08 -4.96
N VAL A 295 -7.58 13.95 -4.20
CA VAL A 295 -7.34 14.70 -2.96
C VAL A 295 -6.17 15.65 -3.17
N GLU A 296 -6.24 16.85 -2.58
CA GLU A 296 -5.16 17.85 -2.67
C GLU A 296 -3.91 17.44 -1.87
N ALA A 297 -4.11 16.64 -0.82
CA ALA A 297 -3.03 16.14 0.01
C ALA A 297 -2.11 15.19 -0.77
N THR A 298 -0.82 15.22 -0.44
CA THR A 298 0.13 14.23 -0.96
C THR A 298 -0.06 12.91 -0.23
N VAL A 299 -0.44 11.86 -0.94
CA VAL A 299 -0.65 10.52 -0.36
C VAL A 299 0.36 9.54 -0.93
N THR A 300 1.16 8.89 -0.08
CA THR A 300 2.24 7.99 -0.55
C THR A 300 2.32 6.69 0.24
N ALA A 301 2.43 5.57 -0.46
CA ALA A 301 2.67 4.25 0.11
C ALA A 301 3.80 3.54 -0.65
N TYR A 302 4.94 4.20 -0.82
CA TYR A 302 6.04 3.70 -1.63
C TYR A 302 6.82 2.60 -0.92
N GLY A 303 7.37 1.66 -1.70
CA GLY A 303 8.43 0.79 -1.22
C GLY A 303 9.68 1.60 -0.93
N GLY A 304 10.39 1.23 0.14
CA GLY A 304 11.68 1.84 0.45
C GLY A 304 12.69 1.60 -0.67
N THR A 305 13.70 2.46 -0.74
CA THR A 305 14.75 2.42 -1.76
C THR A 305 16.11 2.07 -1.16
N HIS A 306 17.05 1.73 -2.04
CA HIS A 306 18.45 1.52 -1.68
C HIS A 306 19.39 1.91 -2.84
N SER A 307 20.64 2.30 -2.54
CA SER A 307 21.61 2.83 -3.51
C SER A 307 22.37 1.77 -4.31
N ASP A 308 22.66 0.59 -3.76
CA ASP A 308 23.79 -0.22 -4.26
C ASP A 308 23.41 -1.37 -5.21
N SER A 309 22.14 -1.80 -5.27
CA SER A 309 21.73 -2.92 -6.13
C SER A 309 20.27 -2.82 -6.59
N SER A 310 20.03 -3.26 -7.84
CA SER A 310 18.75 -3.18 -8.55
C SER A 310 17.63 -4.06 -7.98
N THR A 311 17.87 -4.89 -6.96
CA THR A 311 16.88 -5.85 -6.44
C THR A 311 16.51 -5.65 -4.96
N CYS A 312 17.09 -4.63 -4.31
CA CYS A 312 16.94 -4.39 -2.88
C CYS A 312 15.70 -3.56 -2.50
N GLY A 313 14.97 -3.00 -3.47
CA GLY A 313 13.82 -2.14 -3.21
C GLY A 313 12.59 -2.93 -2.78
N GLY A 314 11.79 -2.35 -1.88
CA GLY A 314 10.48 -2.89 -1.50
C GLY A 314 9.43 -2.62 -2.57
N ALA A 315 8.37 -3.43 -2.59
CA ALA A 315 7.21 -3.16 -3.42
C ALA A 315 6.40 -1.98 -2.87
N ALA A 316 5.61 -1.36 -3.75
CA ALA A 316 4.60 -0.39 -3.35
C ALA A 316 3.57 -1.01 -2.39
N GLY A 317 3.02 -0.16 -1.55
CA GLY A 317 1.80 -0.37 -0.81
C GLY A 317 0.56 -0.12 -1.66
N THR A 318 -0.55 0.19 -1.01
CA THR A 318 -1.81 0.52 -1.70
C THR A 318 -2.46 1.75 -1.10
N ILE A 319 -3.00 2.61 -1.96
CA ILE A 319 -3.78 3.78 -1.57
C ILE A 319 -5.21 3.57 -2.10
N PHE A 320 -6.19 3.52 -1.20
CA PHE A 320 -7.60 3.45 -1.53
C PHE A 320 -8.26 4.77 -1.17
N ILE A 321 -8.96 5.38 -2.12
CA ILE A 321 -9.69 6.64 -1.89
C ILE A 321 -11.14 6.42 -2.31
N ARG A 322 -12.08 6.68 -1.42
CA ARG A 322 -13.52 6.61 -1.68
C ARG A 322 -14.12 8.00 -1.59
N HIS A 323 -14.79 8.43 -2.65
CA HIS A 323 -15.61 9.65 -2.69
C HIS A 323 -17.07 9.25 -2.86
N GLY A 324 -17.86 9.37 -1.79
CA GLY A 324 -19.22 8.84 -1.71
C GLY A 324 -19.26 7.35 -2.05
N THR A 325 -19.72 7.04 -3.25
CA THR A 325 -19.91 5.68 -3.81
C THR A 325 -18.80 5.23 -4.75
N LEU A 326 -17.88 6.13 -5.14
CA LEU A 326 -16.82 5.87 -6.10
C LEU A 326 -15.50 5.55 -5.38
N GLY A 327 -14.95 4.36 -5.62
CA GLY A 327 -13.66 3.93 -5.07
C GLY A 327 -12.55 3.96 -6.12
N VAL A 328 -11.39 4.49 -5.76
CA VAL A 328 -10.16 4.52 -6.58
C VAL A 328 -9.07 3.77 -5.84
N LEU A 329 -8.36 2.89 -6.54
CA LEU A 329 -7.18 2.19 -6.02
C LEU A 329 -5.94 2.66 -6.77
N GLU A 330 -4.95 3.15 -6.05
CA GLU A 330 -3.65 3.52 -6.60
C GLU A 330 -2.55 2.61 -6.04
N ILE A 331 -1.71 2.11 -6.94
CA ILE A 331 -0.48 1.40 -6.65
C ILE A 331 0.65 2.12 -7.38
N ASP A 332 1.45 2.84 -6.62
CA ASP A 332 2.50 3.70 -7.12
C ASP A 332 3.77 3.41 -6.34
N ASN A 333 4.89 3.21 -7.05
CA ASN A 333 6.19 2.94 -6.42
C ASN A 333 7.24 4.04 -6.65
N ASN A 334 6.83 5.24 -7.04
CA ASN A 334 7.70 6.41 -7.14
C ASN A 334 8.98 6.18 -7.96
N ASP A 335 8.84 5.54 -9.11
CA ASP A 335 9.93 5.24 -10.03
C ASP A 335 11.06 4.42 -9.38
N ASN A 336 10.75 3.66 -8.31
CA ASN A 336 11.70 2.87 -7.54
C ASN A 336 12.34 1.79 -8.40
N SER A 337 13.45 2.16 -9.04
CA SER A 337 14.25 1.32 -9.94
C SER A 337 14.87 0.10 -9.26
N ARG A 338 14.76 0.00 -7.94
CA ARG A 338 15.34 -1.08 -7.13
C ARG A 338 14.31 -2.14 -6.76
N ALA A 339 13.03 -1.87 -6.96
CA ALA A 339 11.93 -2.79 -6.70
C ALA A 339 11.67 -3.72 -7.91
N THR A 340 12.73 -4.27 -8.50
CA THR A 340 12.60 -5.09 -9.72
C THR A 340 12.01 -6.47 -9.48
N THR A 341 12.13 -6.99 -8.26
CA THR A 341 11.70 -8.35 -7.93
C THR A 341 10.59 -8.42 -6.92
N ALA A 342 10.31 -7.35 -6.17
CA ALA A 342 9.26 -7.30 -5.15
C ALA A 342 7.91 -6.95 -5.80
N TYR A 343 6.84 -7.62 -5.36
CA TYR A 343 5.50 -7.42 -5.90
C TYR A 343 4.49 -7.04 -4.83
N THR A 344 3.56 -6.17 -5.19
CA THR A 344 2.35 -5.87 -4.43
C THR A 344 1.29 -6.90 -4.82
N PRO A 345 0.77 -7.72 -3.89
CA PRO A 345 -0.38 -8.57 -4.18
C PRO A 345 -1.55 -7.71 -4.61
N MET A 346 -2.22 -8.08 -5.71
CA MET A 346 -3.44 -7.39 -6.11
C MET A 346 -4.47 -7.51 -4.98
N PRO A 347 -5.00 -6.39 -4.45
CA PRO A 347 -5.94 -6.46 -3.34
C PRO A 347 -7.21 -7.22 -3.67
N THR A 348 -7.70 -7.96 -2.69
CA THR A 348 -9.00 -8.63 -2.79
C THR A 348 -10.09 -7.67 -2.32
N ILE A 349 -10.54 -6.80 -3.22
CA ILE A 349 -11.69 -5.91 -3.01
C ILE A 349 -12.88 -6.59 -3.70
N TYR A 350 -13.51 -7.53 -2.99
CA TYR A 350 -14.65 -8.28 -3.53
C TYR A 350 -15.96 -7.57 -3.23
N SER A 351 -16.94 -7.61 -4.13
CA SER A 351 -18.34 -7.46 -3.70
C SER A 351 -18.68 -8.64 -2.79
N THR A 352 -19.32 -8.42 -1.65
CA THR A 352 -20.36 -9.36 -1.21
C THR A 352 -21.66 -8.83 -1.81
N ALA A 353 -22.58 -9.72 -2.20
CA ALA A 353 -23.91 -9.31 -2.65
C ALA A 353 -24.55 -8.34 -1.63
N GLU A 354 -25.46 -7.50 -2.12
CA GLU A 354 -26.23 -6.47 -1.39
C GLU A 354 -26.35 -6.67 0.13
N GLY A 355 -26.15 -5.57 0.88
CA GLY A 355 -26.64 -5.47 2.26
C GLY A 355 -25.61 -5.63 3.39
N ALA A 356 -24.32 -5.81 3.10
CA ALA A 356 -23.28 -5.70 4.12
C ALA A 356 -22.87 -4.22 4.29
N ASP A 357 -23.65 -3.51 5.10
CA ASP A 357 -23.41 -2.24 5.76
C ASP A 357 -22.50 -1.21 5.06
N ASN A 358 -23.13 -0.18 4.48
CA ASN A 358 -22.49 1.05 4.01
C ASN A 358 -22.33 2.08 5.15
N SER A 359 -22.56 1.70 6.41
CA SER A 359 -22.37 2.56 7.57
C SER A 359 -20.92 2.50 8.05
N ALA A 360 -20.32 3.67 8.23
CA ALA A 360 -18.99 3.93 8.81
C ALA A 360 -18.79 3.39 10.26
N THR A 361 -19.74 2.62 10.78
CA THR A 361 -19.79 2.15 12.17
C THR A 361 -19.47 0.67 12.35
N THR A 362 -19.38 -0.15 11.28
CA THR A 362 -19.00 -1.57 11.39
C THR A 362 -17.80 -1.93 10.50
N SER A 363 -16.97 -2.83 11.02
CA SER A 363 -15.58 -3.14 10.63
C SER A 363 -15.39 -3.85 9.28
N THR A 364 -16.16 -3.55 8.25
CA THR A 364 -16.02 -4.20 6.94
C THR A 364 -15.75 -3.19 5.85
N GLY A 365 -14.50 -3.14 5.38
CA GLY A 365 -14.07 -2.25 4.30
C GLY A 365 -14.91 -2.34 3.03
N PHE A 366 -14.71 -1.38 2.12
CA PHE A 366 -15.42 -1.32 0.84
C PHE A 366 -15.32 -2.63 0.07
N LYS A 367 -16.46 -3.05 -0.48
CA LYS A 367 -16.67 -4.30 -1.20
C LYS A 367 -17.46 -4.04 -2.47
N GLY A 368 -16.80 -3.96 -3.62
CA GLY A 368 -17.47 -3.66 -4.89
C GLY A 368 -16.48 -3.43 -6.04
N PRO A 369 -16.96 -3.27 -7.28
CA PRO A 369 -16.10 -2.80 -8.35
C PRO A 369 -15.56 -1.42 -8.03
N LEU A 370 -14.33 -1.17 -8.42
CA LEU A 370 -13.73 0.15 -8.31
C LEU A 370 -14.18 1.01 -9.48
N PHE A 371 -14.27 2.32 -9.23
CA PHE A 371 -14.38 3.29 -10.31
C PHE A 371 -13.05 3.33 -11.09
N GLY A 372 -11.92 3.49 -10.40
CA GLY A 372 -10.61 3.57 -11.03
C GLY A 372 -9.57 2.69 -10.35
N THR A 373 -8.63 2.16 -11.14
CA THR A 373 -7.43 1.51 -10.64
C THR A 373 -6.23 1.98 -11.44
N GLU A 374 -5.19 2.46 -10.77
CA GLU A 374 -3.96 2.92 -11.38
C GLU A 374 -2.76 2.15 -10.85
N VAL A 375 -1.98 1.56 -11.75
CA VAL A 375 -0.70 0.90 -11.45
C VAL A 375 0.39 1.66 -12.20
N LYS A 376 1.20 2.44 -11.48
CA LYS A 376 2.11 3.43 -12.10
C LYS A 376 3.51 3.49 -11.48
N ARG A 377 4.43 4.10 -12.23
CA ARG A 377 5.78 4.50 -11.78
C ARG A 377 6.57 3.36 -11.14
N LYS A 378 6.81 2.30 -11.92
CA LYS A 378 7.49 1.05 -11.55
C LYS A 378 6.80 0.25 -10.45
N ALA A 379 5.50 0.38 -10.33
CA ALA A 379 4.69 -0.54 -9.54
C ALA A 379 4.70 -1.94 -10.20
N ARG A 380 4.73 -2.98 -9.36
CA ARG A 380 4.74 -4.37 -9.79
C ARG A 380 3.68 -5.12 -9.04
N VAL A 381 2.73 -5.71 -9.75
CA VAL A 381 1.54 -6.32 -9.14
C VAL A 381 1.52 -7.82 -9.40
N ASN A 382 1.12 -8.59 -8.39
CA ASN A 382 0.95 -10.03 -8.50
C ASN A 382 -0.50 -10.43 -8.15
N PHE A 383 -1.20 -11.01 -9.11
CA PHE A 383 -2.49 -11.68 -8.89
C PHE A 383 -2.24 -13.01 -8.19
N GLN A 384 -2.48 -13.06 -6.88
CA GLN A 384 -2.30 -14.25 -6.07
C GLN A 384 -3.48 -15.22 -6.28
N GLY A 385 -3.20 -16.43 -6.77
CA GLY A 385 -4.18 -17.51 -6.91
C GLY A 385 -3.76 -18.55 -7.93
N THR A 386 -3.29 -19.72 -7.47
CA THR A 386 -3.05 -20.91 -8.32
C THR A 386 -4.35 -21.65 -8.64
N THR A 387 -5.45 -21.34 -7.96
CA THR A 387 -6.74 -21.99 -8.12
C THR A 387 -7.85 -20.95 -8.22
N TRP A 388 -8.13 -20.52 -9.44
CA TRP A 388 -9.48 -20.08 -9.78
C TRP A 388 -10.38 -21.32 -9.68
N SER A 389 -11.05 -21.49 -8.53
CA SER A 389 -12.32 -22.19 -8.56
C SER A 389 -13.29 -21.35 -9.41
N ALA A 390 -14.34 -21.94 -9.97
CA ALA A 390 -15.40 -21.17 -10.63
C ALA A 390 -16.05 -20.10 -9.70
N SER A 391 -15.74 -20.13 -8.40
CA SER A 391 -16.16 -19.20 -7.36
C SER A 391 -15.19 -18.04 -7.10
N ALA A 392 -13.96 -18.10 -7.62
CA ALA A 392 -13.01 -16.98 -7.52
C ALA A 392 -13.56 -15.80 -8.33
N ARG A 393 -13.62 -14.60 -7.72
CA ARG A 393 -14.18 -13.41 -8.38
C ARG A 393 -13.05 -12.65 -9.11
N PRO A 394 -13.29 -12.18 -10.34
CA PRO A 394 -12.34 -11.41 -11.11
C PRO A 394 -12.12 -10.04 -10.47
N PHE A 395 -10.93 -9.47 -10.63
CA PHE A 395 -10.71 -8.08 -10.22
C PHE A 395 -11.51 -7.17 -11.15
N SER A 396 -12.32 -6.27 -10.58
CA SER A 396 -13.26 -5.45 -11.35
C SER A 396 -13.01 -3.96 -11.11
N SER A 397 -12.80 -3.21 -12.19
CA SER A 397 -12.61 -1.75 -12.15
C SER A 397 -13.21 -1.11 -13.40
N CYS A 398 -13.90 0.02 -13.32
CA CYS A 398 -14.41 0.68 -14.52
C CYS A 398 -13.26 1.20 -15.38
N TYR A 399 -12.32 1.91 -14.78
CA TYR A 399 -11.10 2.37 -15.42
C TYR A 399 -9.90 1.62 -14.86
N PHE A 400 -9.02 1.16 -15.72
CA PHE A 400 -7.78 0.51 -15.32
C PHE A 400 -6.62 1.03 -16.14
N THR A 401 -5.58 1.53 -15.47
CA THR A 401 -4.34 1.96 -16.12
C THR A 401 -3.16 1.16 -15.57
N LEU A 402 -2.32 0.68 -16.47
CA LEU A 402 -1.01 0.10 -16.17
C LEU A 402 0.02 0.91 -16.95
N SER A 403 0.90 1.65 -16.29
CA SER A 403 1.94 2.44 -16.97
C SER A 403 3.00 1.56 -17.63
N SER A 404 3.70 2.11 -18.63
CA SER A 404 4.69 1.39 -19.43
C SER A 404 5.92 0.87 -18.68
N ASP A 405 6.20 1.43 -17.51
CA ASP A 405 7.29 1.02 -16.63
C ASP A 405 6.83 0.12 -15.48
N SER A 406 5.53 -0.17 -15.41
CA SER A 406 4.90 -1.05 -14.43
C SER A 406 4.61 -2.42 -15.04
N ASN A 407 4.43 -3.43 -14.19
CA ASN A 407 4.09 -4.76 -14.67
C ASN A 407 3.12 -5.51 -13.77
N MET A 408 2.47 -6.51 -14.37
CA MET A 408 1.56 -7.42 -13.70
C MET A 408 1.94 -8.86 -13.98
N LYS A 409 1.76 -9.72 -12.99
CA LYS A 409 1.90 -11.16 -13.17
C LYS A 409 0.89 -11.96 -12.36
N GLY A 410 0.77 -13.25 -12.66
CA GLY A 410 0.05 -14.20 -11.82
C GLY A 410 0.00 -15.58 -12.46
N ALA A 411 -0.50 -16.58 -11.74
CA ALA A 411 -0.89 -17.81 -12.43
C ALA A 411 -2.06 -17.53 -13.38
N LYS A 412 -3.04 -16.77 -12.89
CA LYS A 412 -4.15 -16.20 -13.67
C LYS A 412 -4.21 -14.69 -13.45
N VAL A 413 -4.55 -13.94 -14.50
CA VAL A 413 -4.81 -12.50 -14.45
C VAL A 413 -6.24 -12.24 -14.96
N PRO A 414 -7.26 -12.33 -14.08
CA PRO A 414 -8.65 -12.05 -14.42
C PRO A 414 -8.99 -10.58 -14.16
N LEU A 415 -9.06 -9.79 -15.24
CA LEU A 415 -9.30 -8.35 -15.22
C LEU A 415 -10.63 -8.03 -15.92
N HIS A 416 -11.65 -7.70 -15.14
CA HIS A 416 -12.95 -7.25 -15.66
C HIS A 416 -13.01 -5.73 -15.64
N VAL A 417 -13.02 -5.10 -16.82
CA VAL A 417 -12.81 -3.66 -16.96
C VAL A 417 -13.70 -3.07 -18.02
N HIS A 418 -14.15 -1.84 -17.84
CA HIS A 418 -14.93 -1.13 -18.86
C HIS A 418 -14.01 -0.38 -19.82
N GLN A 419 -13.00 0.30 -19.28
CA GLN A 419 -11.94 0.94 -20.03
C GLN A 419 -10.58 0.56 -19.46
N ALA A 420 -9.68 0.11 -20.33
CA ALA A 420 -8.33 -0.27 -19.98
C ALA A 420 -7.29 0.40 -20.87
N ALA A 421 -6.26 0.97 -20.24
CA ALA A 421 -5.02 1.38 -20.87
C ALA A 421 -3.89 0.52 -20.27
N LEU A 422 -3.46 -0.48 -21.04
CA LEU A 422 -2.50 -1.50 -20.62
C LEU A 422 -1.17 -1.22 -21.32
N ASP A 423 -0.42 -0.27 -20.78
CA ASP A 423 0.81 0.23 -21.39
C ASP A 423 2.06 -0.53 -20.95
N GLY A 424 1.97 -1.31 -19.86
CA GLY A 424 3.02 -2.16 -19.33
C GLY A 424 2.78 -3.65 -19.53
N ASP A 425 3.74 -4.47 -19.09
CA ASP A 425 3.74 -5.90 -19.33
C ASP A 425 2.79 -6.67 -18.40
N ILE A 426 2.06 -7.63 -18.97
CA ILE A 426 1.23 -8.59 -18.25
C ILE A 426 1.69 -10.01 -18.58
N THR A 427 2.09 -10.75 -17.55
CA THR A 427 2.58 -12.12 -17.70
C THR A 427 1.73 -13.12 -16.91
N ALA A 428 1.44 -14.28 -17.48
CA ALA A 428 0.75 -15.35 -16.78
C ALA A 428 1.27 -16.75 -17.14
N THR A 429 0.96 -17.72 -16.29
CA THR A 429 1.32 -19.13 -16.52
C THR A 429 0.13 -20.03 -16.79
N SER A 430 -1.11 -19.55 -16.66
CA SER A 430 -2.32 -20.35 -16.95
C SER A 430 -3.48 -19.61 -17.62
N LEU A 431 -3.66 -18.31 -17.41
CA LEU A 431 -4.69 -17.52 -18.12
C LEU A 431 -4.44 -16.02 -17.97
N ILE A 432 -4.57 -15.27 -19.06
CA ILE A 432 -4.90 -13.84 -19.04
C ILE A 432 -6.33 -13.72 -19.54
N ASP A 433 -7.23 -13.13 -18.75
CA ASP A 433 -8.65 -12.93 -19.09
C ASP A 433 -9.02 -11.47 -18.84
N ILE A 434 -9.11 -10.69 -19.92
CA ILE A 434 -9.48 -9.27 -19.88
C ILE A 434 -10.88 -9.14 -20.49
N ALA A 435 -11.88 -8.73 -19.70
CA ALA A 435 -13.28 -8.74 -20.13
C ALA A 435 -13.99 -7.40 -19.91
N GLY A 436 -14.56 -6.87 -20.99
CA GLY A 436 -15.18 -5.56 -21.16
C GLY A 436 -16.54 -5.33 -20.47
N ASN A 437 -17.34 -6.38 -20.30
CA ASN A 437 -18.78 -6.26 -20.00
C ASN A 437 -19.27 -7.25 -18.92
N LYS A 438 -18.42 -7.49 -17.91
CA LYS A 438 -18.75 -8.37 -16.78
C LYS A 438 -18.54 -7.68 -15.43
N ILE A 439 -18.63 -6.36 -15.40
CA ILE A 439 -18.63 -5.60 -14.15
C ILE A 439 -19.99 -5.84 -13.48
N GLN A 440 -20.00 -6.65 -12.43
CA GLN A 440 -21.16 -6.76 -11.55
C GLN A 440 -21.21 -5.51 -10.66
N SER A 441 -21.91 -4.45 -11.09
CA SER A 441 -22.05 -3.22 -10.32
C SER A 441 -23.06 -3.37 -9.20
N GLY A 442 -22.59 -3.23 -7.95
CA GLY A 442 -23.47 -3.10 -6.77
C GLY A 442 -23.90 -1.66 -6.47
N SER A 443 -23.37 -0.66 -7.19
CA SER A 443 -23.80 0.75 -7.05
C SER A 443 -24.51 1.23 -8.31
N THR A 444 -25.63 1.94 -8.13
CA THR A 444 -26.45 2.55 -9.19
C THR A 444 -25.68 3.57 -10.01
N GLU A 445 -24.73 4.29 -9.40
CA GLU A 445 -23.88 5.26 -10.10
C GLU A 445 -22.87 4.58 -11.03
N ILE A 446 -22.16 3.55 -10.57
CA ILE A 446 -21.26 2.76 -11.43
C ILE A 446 -22.08 2.06 -12.51
N ALA A 447 -23.27 1.56 -12.18
CA ALA A 447 -24.21 0.99 -13.14
C ALA A 447 -24.62 2.03 -14.19
N SER A 448 -24.94 3.27 -13.80
CA SER A 448 -25.33 4.35 -14.71
C SER A 448 -24.19 4.74 -15.66
N TRP A 449 -22.94 4.71 -15.20
CA TRP A 449 -21.77 4.98 -16.05
C TRP A 449 -21.43 3.81 -16.98
N ALA A 450 -21.39 2.60 -16.44
CA ALA A 450 -21.19 1.38 -17.22
C ALA A 450 -22.32 1.17 -18.25
N SER A 451 -23.54 1.64 -17.97
CA SER A 451 -24.66 1.61 -18.91
C SER A 451 -24.73 2.81 -19.85
N ALA A 452 -24.16 3.97 -19.49
CA ALA A 452 -24.08 5.15 -20.36
C ALA A 452 -23.14 4.95 -21.56
N SER A 453 -22.17 4.03 -21.46
CA SER A 453 -21.36 3.57 -22.59
C SER A 453 -21.55 2.07 -22.75
N SER A 454 -22.37 1.62 -23.70
CA SER A 454 -22.55 0.18 -24.00
C SER A 454 -21.29 -0.49 -24.56
N SER A 455 -20.30 0.31 -24.93
CA SER A 455 -19.03 -0.11 -25.53
C SER A 455 -17.88 0.05 -24.54
N SER A 456 -17.21 -1.05 -24.22
CA SER A 456 -15.94 -1.09 -23.47
C SER A 456 -14.74 -0.94 -24.41
N ALA A 457 -13.61 -0.48 -23.88
CA ALA A 457 -12.39 -0.26 -24.66
C ALA A 457 -11.16 -0.89 -23.98
N VAL A 458 -10.35 -1.62 -24.77
CA VAL A 458 -9.04 -2.13 -24.33
C VAL A 458 -7.97 -1.58 -25.25
N ASN A 459 -7.04 -0.80 -24.70
CA ASN A 459 -5.94 -0.21 -25.43
C ASN A 459 -4.61 -0.72 -24.87
N MET A 460 -3.68 -1.06 -25.75
CA MET A 460 -2.28 -1.37 -25.43
C MET A 460 -1.36 -0.52 -26.28
N ASN A 461 -0.25 -0.05 -25.70
CA ASN A 461 0.79 0.65 -26.44
C ASN A 461 1.79 -0.32 -27.10
N SER A 462 2.68 0.23 -27.93
CA SER A 462 3.66 -0.56 -28.68
C SER A 462 4.81 -1.17 -27.86
N ALA A 463 4.98 -0.75 -26.61
CA ALA A 463 5.97 -1.32 -25.69
C ALA A 463 5.40 -2.41 -24.78
N SER A 464 4.07 -2.62 -24.82
CA SER A 464 3.38 -3.56 -23.94
C SER A 464 3.50 -5.00 -24.43
N LEU A 465 3.61 -5.94 -23.50
CA LEU A 465 3.55 -7.37 -23.79
C LEU A 465 2.45 -8.07 -22.97
N LEU A 466 1.57 -8.82 -23.64
CA LEU A 466 0.75 -9.85 -23.01
C LEU A 466 1.39 -11.22 -23.26
N GLN A 467 1.93 -11.84 -22.22
CA GLN A 467 2.60 -13.14 -22.34
C GLN A 467 1.96 -14.21 -21.46
N CYS A 468 1.56 -15.33 -22.08
CA CYS A 468 1.04 -16.51 -21.38
C CYS A 468 1.80 -17.77 -21.82
N SER A 469 2.74 -18.25 -21.00
CA SER A 469 3.58 -19.40 -21.34
C SER A 469 2.80 -20.72 -21.30
N GLY A 470 2.41 -21.26 -22.47
CA GLY A 470 1.67 -22.52 -22.57
C GLY A 470 0.19 -22.41 -22.17
N CYS A 471 -0.36 -21.20 -22.17
CA CYS A 471 -1.71 -20.91 -21.69
C CYS A 471 -2.47 -19.93 -22.58
N ALA A 472 -3.72 -19.62 -22.22
CA ALA A 472 -4.59 -18.79 -23.04
C ALA A 472 -4.50 -17.29 -22.69
N VAL A 473 -4.53 -16.44 -23.72
CA VAL A 473 -4.84 -15.01 -23.60
C VAL A 473 -6.22 -14.78 -24.20
N LYS A 474 -7.13 -14.25 -23.38
CA LYS A 474 -8.50 -13.89 -23.76
C LYS A 474 -8.69 -12.40 -23.51
N VAL A 475 -9.08 -11.68 -24.56
CA VAL A 475 -9.46 -10.27 -24.46
C VAL A 475 -10.82 -10.13 -25.13
N ASP A 476 -11.80 -9.62 -24.39
CA ASP A 476 -13.16 -9.34 -24.85
C ASP A 476 -13.48 -7.86 -24.59
N ALA A 477 -13.81 -7.13 -25.63
CA ALA A 477 -14.29 -5.76 -25.57
C ALA A 477 -15.64 -5.64 -26.32
N THR A 478 -16.66 -5.07 -25.67
CA THR A 478 -17.94 -4.75 -26.32
C THR A 478 -17.88 -3.53 -27.23
N GLY A 479 -16.80 -2.77 -27.18
CA GLY A 479 -16.52 -1.66 -28.09
C GLY A 479 -15.27 -1.90 -28.91
N SER A 480 -14.25 -1.11 -28.62
CA SER A 480 -12.99 -1.08 -29.36
C SER A 480 -11.88 -1.87 -28.64
N MET A 481 -11.01 -2.47 -29.44
CA MET A 481 -9.78 -3.08 -28.97
C MET A 481 -8.64 -2.61 -29.87
N ASN A 482 -7.67 -1.90 -29.30
CA ASN A 482 -6.50 -1.39 -29.99
C ASN A 482 -5.24 -2.03 -29.39
N LEU A 483 -4.63 -2.94 -30.12
CA LEU A 483 -3.44 -3.68 -29.71
C LEU A 483 -2.24 -3.17 -30.49
N ALA A 484 -1.46 -2.26 -29.91
CA ALA A 484 -0.19 -1.83 -30.51
C ALA A 484 1.02 -2.65 -30.04
N GLY A 485 0.88 -3.40 -28.93
CA GLY A 485 1.93 -4.22 -28.32
C GLY A 485 1.79 -5.71 -28.65
N ASP A 486 2.77 -6.49 -28.22
CA ASP A 486 2.88 -7.92 -28.55
C ASP A 486 1.95 -8.79 -27.69
N VAL A 487 1.42 -9.85 -28.30
CA VAL A 487 0.64 -10.89 -27.61
C VAL A 487 1.26 -12.24 -27.91
N THR A 488 1.73 -12.95 -26.89
CA THR A 488 2.37 -14.26 -27.02
C THR A 488 1.69 -15.25 -26.10
N SER A 489 1.10 -16.32 -26.66
CA SER A 489 0.44 -17.32 -25.83
C SER A 489 0.36 -18.72 -26.45
N GLY A 490 -0.10 -19.69 -25.67
CA GLY A 490 -0.52 -20.98 -26.21
C GLY A 490 -1.75 -20.82 -27.11
N THR A 491 -2.77 -20.10 -26.65
CA THR A 491 -4.02 -19.86 -27.41
C THR A 491 -4.45 -18.40 -27.27
N VAL A 492 -4.74 -17.74 -28.40
CA VAL A 492 -5.18 -16.34 -28.42
C VAL A 492 -6.66 -16.25 -28.83
N GLU A 493 -7.49 -15.62 -28.01
CA GLU A 493 -8.86 -15.24 -28.32
C GLU A 493 -9.06 -13.72 -28.12
N LEU A 494 -9.22 -13.00 -29.22
CA LEU A 494 -9.47 -11.56 -29.24
C LEU A 494 -10.85 -11.30 -29.85
N VAL A 495 -11.74 -10.72 -29.05
CA VAL A 495 -13.12 -10.43 -29.45
C VAL A 495 -13.41 -8.95 -29.21
N ALA A 496 -13.75 -8.23 -30.27
CA ALA A 496 -14.28 -6.87 -30.19
C ALA A 496 -15.65 -6.79 -30.86
N SER A 497 -16.61 -6.07 -30.28
CA SER A 497 -17.96 -5.94 -30.87
C SER A 497 -18.17 -4.66 -31.69
N ALA A 498 -17.16 -3.79 -31.81
CA ALA A 498 -17.18 -2.67 -32.74
C ALA A 498 -15.91 -2.65 -33.62
N THR A 499 -14.73 -2.51 -33.02
CA THR A 499 -13.47 -2.37 -33.76
C THR A 499 -12.35 -3.17 -33.11
N LEU A 500 -11.65 -3.98 -33.90
CA LEU A 500 -10.40 -4.64 -33.50
C LEU A 500 -9.29 -4.11 -34.39
N THR A 501 -8.32 -3.42 -33.81
CA THR A 501 -7.12 -2.91 -34.49
C THR A 501 -5.89 -3.54 -33.87
N VAL A 502 -5.06 -4.16 -34.73
CA VAL A 502 -3.75 -4.70 -34.38
C VAL A 502 -2.73 -3.89 -35.16
N ALA A 503 -1.83 -3.18 -34.48
CA ALA A 503 -0.89 -2.27 -35.14
C ALA A 503 0.13 -3.05 -35.97
N SER A 504 0.64 -2.44 -37.04
CA SER A 504 1.68 -3.05 -37.89
C SER A 504 2.99 -3.32 -37.16
N SER A 505 3.25 -2.64 -36.05
CA SER A 505 4.40 -2.85 -35.16
C SER A 505 4.19 -3.95 -34.13
N SER A 506 3.00 -4.54 -34.05
CA SER A 506 2.66 -5.57 -33.07
C SER A 506 2.74 -6.98 -33.66
N THR A 507 3.12 -7.94 -32.83
CA THR A 507 3.17 -9.36 -33.18
C THR A 507 2.23 -10.15 -32.27
N THR A 508 1.31 -10.91 -32.87
CA THR A 508 0.49 -11.89 -32.16
C THR A 508 1.00 -13.30 -32.47
N THR A 509 1.61 -13.98 -31.49
CA THR A 509 2.15 -15.34 -31.63
C THR A 509 1.33 -16.35 -30.82
N THR A 510 1.05 -17.49 -31.45
CA THR A 510 0.38 -18.63 -30.84
C THR A 510 1.22 -19.89 -31.03
N SER A 511 1.36 -20.71 -29.99
CA SER A 511 2.02 -22.03 -30.08
C SER A 511 1.04 -23.20 -30.22
N SER A 512 -0.27 -22.94 -30.27
CA SER A 512 -1.31 -23.95 -30.54
C SER A 512 -1.92 -23.80 -31.93
N THR A 513 -2.76 -24.76 -32.32
CA THR A 513 -3.47 -24.77 -33.60
C THR A 513 -4.66 -23.81 -33.65
N SER A 514 -4.97 -23.06 -32.58
CA SER A 514 -6.10 -22.14 -32.53
C SER A 514 -5.68 -20.69 -32.19
N ALA A 515 -6.02 -19.79 -33.11
CA ALA A 515 -6.08 -18.35 -32.89
C ALA A 515 -7.45 -17.87 -33.38
N LYS A 516 -8.12 -17.05 -32.57
CA LYS A 516 -9.43 -16.50 -32.89
C LYS A 516 -9.38 -14.99 -32.77
N LEU A 517 -9.53 -14.31 -33.90
CA LEU A 517 -9.67 -12.86 -33.98
C LEU A 517 -11.05 -12.57 -34.56
N ASN A 518 -11.94 -11.99 -33.76
CA ASN A 518 -13.30 -11.67 -34.16
C ASN A 518 -13.61 -10.21 -33.88
N ALA A 519 -13.79 -9.42 -34.93
CA ALA A 519 -14.57 -8.20 -34.87
C ALA A 519 -16.03 -8.55 -35.22
N ARG A 520 -16.93 -8.58 -34.24
CA ARG A 520 -18.37 -8.63 -34.55
C ARG A 520 -18.76 -7.24 -35.01
N MET A 521 -19.07 -7.05 -36.28
CA MET A 521 -19.74 -5.82 -36.70
C MET A 521 -21.12 -5.82 -36.05
N GLY A 522 -21.37 -4.86 -35.15
CA GLY A 522 -22.70 -4.66 -34.58
C GLY A 522 -23.72 -4.57 -35.71
N SER A 523 -24.75 -5.42 -35.66
CA SER A 523 -25.88 -5.31 -36.56
C SER A 523 -26.67 -4.05 -36.21
N GLY A 524 -26.26 -2.92 -36.78
CA GLY A 524 -27.06 -1.70 -36.80
C GLY A 524 -28.32 -1.99 -37.61
N ARG A 525 -29.48 -1.93 -36.96
CA ARG A 525 -30.76 -1.66 -37.59
C ARG A 525 -31.11 -0.21 -37.37
#